data_AF-A0A258X0U5-F1
#
_entry.id   AF-A0A258X0U5-F1
#
_cell.length_a   1.000
_cell.length_b   1.000
_cell.length_c   1.000
_cell.angle_alpha   90.00
_cell.angle_beta   90.00
_cell.angle_gamma   90.00
#
_symmetry.space_group_name_H-M   'P 1'
#
loop_
_entity.id
_entity.type
_entity.pdbx_description
1 polymer ?
#
loop_
_entity_poly.entity_id
_entity_poly.type
_entity_poly.pdbx_seq_one_letter_code
_entity_poly.pdbx_strand_id
1 'polypeptide(L)' 'MISLTHLEAALEAVDAEVKALLYNQSMSLNEKDEKMLPLLRESKVLKQAYEDLCYLRDNPPTSTTGCKAGQYRED' A
#
# COMPACT_ATOMS: atom_id res chain seq x y z
N MET A 1 0.47 14.04 -7.19
CA MET A 1 0.26 13.50 -5.84
C MET A 1 1.42 12.57 -5.51
N ILE A 2 2.37 13.01 -4.69
CA ILE A 2 3.58 12.23 -4.35
C ILE A 2 3.23 10.92 -3.62
N SER A 3 2.16 10.92 -2.83
CA SER A 3 1.71 9.74 -2.10
C SER A 3 1.25 8.59 -3.01
N LEU A 4 0.54 8.89 -4.10
CA LEU A 4 0.10 7.86 -5.07
C LEU A 4 1.31 7.22 -5.76
N THR A 5 2.28 8.03 -6.19
CA THR A 5 3.51 7.52 -6.83
C THR A 5 4.36 6.68 -5.88
N HIS A 6 4.38 7.00 -4.58
CA HIS A 6 5.07 6.17 -3.59
C HIS A 6 4.35 4.83 -3.36
N LEU A 7 3.01 4.81 -3.38
CA LEU A 7 2.23 3.57 -3.26
C LEU A 7 2.39 2.69 -4.50
N GLU A 8 2.42 3.26 -5.70
CA GLU A 8 2.70 2.52 -6.94
C GLU A 8 4.09 1.88 -6.88
N ALA A 9 5.12 2.64 -6.52
CA ALA A 9 6.48 2.12 -6.38
C ALA A 9 6.58 1.01 -5.31
N ALA A 10 5.87 1.17 -4.18
CA ALA A 10 5.82 0.14 -3.14
C ALA A 10 5.12 -1.14 -3.63
N LEU A 11 4.01 -1.01 -4.38
CA LEU A 11 3.31 -2.15 -4.98
C LEU A 11 4.19 -2.88 -6.00
N GLU A 12 4.92 -2.15 -6.85
CA GLU A 12 5.88 -2.73 -7.79
C GLU A 12 7.01 -3.47 -7.08
N ALA A 13 7.53 -2.92 -5.98
CA ALA A 13 8.56 -3.57 -5.18
C ALA A 13 8.07 -4.88 -4.56
N VAL A 14 6.86 -4.89 -3.98
CA VAL A 14 6.25 -6.10 -3.42
C VAL A 14 6.02 -7.15 -4.51
N ASP A 15 5.52 -6.76 -5.68
CA ASP A 15 5.33 -7.68 -6.81
C ASP A 15 6.66 -8.25 -7.32
N ALA A 16 7.74 -7.46 -7.33
CA ALA A 16 9.07 -7.92 -7.70
C ALA A 16 9.62 -8.95 -6.69
N GLU A 17 9.42 -8.73 -5.40
CA GLU A 17 9.85 -9.65 -4.35
C GLU A 17 9.06 -10.96 -4.38
N VAL A 18 7.73 -10.90 -4.59
CA VAL A 18 6.90 -12.10 -4.78
C VAL A 18 7.37 -12.90 -5.99
N LYS A 19 7.66 -12.24 -7.12
CA LYS A 19 8.23 -12.91 -8.31
C LYS A 19 9.57 -13.56 -8.00
N ALA A 20 10.46 -12.87 -7.29
CA ALA A 20 11.75 -13.42 -6.91
C ALA A 20 11.61 -14.68 -6.04
N LEU A 21 10.66 -14.70 -5.09
CA LEU A 21 10.36 -15.88 -4.26
C LEU A 21 9.78 -17.03 -5.08
N LEU A 22 8.84 -16.75 -6.00
CA LEU A 22 8.22 -17.76 -6.86
C LEU A 22 9.28 -18.49 -7.71
N TYR A 23 10.17 -17.73 -8.35
CA TYR A 23 11.22 -18.28 -9.22
C TYR A 23 12.45 -18.80 -8.47
N ASN A 24 12.52 -18.64 -7.15
CA ASN A 24 13.61 -19.21 -6.36
C ASN A 24 13.52 -20.74 -6.34
N GLN A 25 14.39 -21.43 -7.08
CA GLN A 25 14.41 -22.89 -7.17
C GLN A 25 15.05 -23.57 -5.95
N SER A 26 15.75 -22.81 -5.10
CA SER A 26 16.43 -23.35 -3.91
C SER A 26 15.53 -23.48 -2.67
N MET A 27 14.33 -22.88 -2.70
CA MET A 27 13.38 -22.90 -1.58
C MET A 27 12.30 -23.96 -1.75
N SER A 28 11.91 -24.60 -0.64
CA SER A 28 10.74 -25.47 -0.60
C SER A 28 9.44 -24.68 -0.74
N LEU A 29 8.35 -25.36 -1.12
CA LEU A 29 7.03 -24.71 -1.27
C LEU A 29 6.53 -24.10 0.05
N ASN A 30 6.72 -24.79 1.19
CA ASN A 30 6.33 -24.25 2.49
C ASN A 30 7.10 -22.97 2.83
N GLU A 31 8.41 -22.94 2.62
CA GLU A 31 9.21 -21.73 2.89
C GLU A 31 8.81 -20.57 1.98
N LYS A 32 8.41 -20.85 0.74
CA LYS A 32 7.86 -19.83 -0.17
C LYS A 32 6.54 -19.30 0.38
N ASP A 33 5.62 -20.17 0.79
CA ASP A 33 4.32 -19.76 1.30
C ASP A 33 4.45 -18.92 2.59
N GLU A 34 5.32 -19.31 3.51
CA GLU A 34 5.60 -18.55 4.73
C GLU A 34 6.15 -17.15 4.43
N LYS A 35 7.03 -17.01 3.43
CA LYS A 35 7.59 -15.71 3.03
C LYS A 35 6.64 -14.88 2.17
N MET A 36 5.80 -15.50 1.34
CA MET A 36 4.83 -14.78 0.52
C MET A 36 3.65 -14.24 1.34
N LEU A 37 3.22 -14.96 2.39
CA LEU A 37 2.08 -14.55 3.21
C LEU A 37 2.13 -13.11 3.74
N PRO A 38 3.23 -12.62 4.35
CA PRO A 38 3.33 -11.22 4.76
C PRO A 38 3.30 -10.25 3.57
N LEU A 39 3.99 -10.56 2.47
CA LEU A 39 4.02 -9.71 1.27
C LEU A 39 2.63 -9.55 0.64
N LEU A 40 1.83 -10.62 0.61
CA LEU A 40 0.46 -10.58 0.11
C LEU A 40 -0.45 -9.72 1.01
N ARG A 41 -0.25 -9.76 2.32
CA ARG A 41 -0.97 -8.90 3.27
C ARG A 41 -0.60 -7.43 3.07
N GLU A 42 0.68 -7.15 2.89
CA GLU A 42 1.18 -5.80 2.60
C GLU A 42 0.63 -5.27 1.28
N SER A 43 0.69 -6.06 0.20
CA SER A 43 0.11 -5.73 -1.10
C SER A 43 -1.38 -5.36 -0.99
N LYS A 44 -2.15 -6.10 -0.18
CA LYS A 44 -3.57 -5.80 0.05
C LYS A 44 -3.77 -4.42 0.69
N VAL A 45 -3.00 -4.09 1.73
CA VAL A 45 -3.10 -2.81 2.42
C VAL A 45 -2.69 -1.65 1.50
N LEU A 46 -1.61 -1.82 0.74
CA LEU A 46 -1.12 -0.82 -0.21
C LEU A 46 -2.14 -0.56 -1.34
N LYS A 47 -2.78 -1.61 -1.88
CA LYS A 47 -3.85 -1.47 -2.88
C LYS A 47 -5.05 -0.71 -2.33
N GLN A 48 -5.50 -1.05 -1.13
CA GLN A 48 -6.61 -0.34 -0.49
C GLN A 48 -6.28 1.14 -0.30
N ALA A 49 -5.09 1.45 0.21
CA ALA A 49 -4.66 2.84 0.41
C ALA A 49 -4.57 3.61 -0.92
N TYR A 50 -4.12 2.96 -2.00
CA TYR A 50 -4.07 3.56 -3.32
C TYR A 50 -5.48 3.87 -3.85
N GLU A 51 -6.41 2.92 -3.72
CA GLU A 51 -7.82 3.09 -4.09
C GLU A 51 -8.47 4.23 -3.30
N ASP A 52 -8.26 4.27 -1.98
CA ASP A 52 -8.80 5.31 -1.10
C ASP A 52 -8.29 6.70 -1.51
N LEU A 53 -6.98 6.82 -1.81
CA LEU A 53 -6.40 8.08 -2.26
C LEU A 53 -6.88 8.48 -3.66
N CYS A 54 -7.08 7.53 -4.56
CA CYS A 54 -7.70 7.79 -5.86
C CYS A 54 -9.13 8.29 -5.68
N TYR A 55 -9.91 7.67 -4.80
CA TYR A 55 -11.26 8.11 -4.48
C TYR A 55 -11.28 9.54 -3.95
N LEU A 56 -10.39 9.88 -3.00
CA LEU A 56 -10.30 11.23 -2.42
C LEU A 56 -9.81 12.28 -3.43
N ARG A 57 -8.94 11.90 -4.37
CA ARG A 57 -8.52 12.76 -5.48
C ARG A 57 -9.71 13.13 -6.36
N ASP A 58 -10.54 12.14 -6.69
CA ASP A 58 -11.65 12.30 -7.63
C ASP A 58 -12.92 12.83 -6.93
N ASN A 59 -13.04 12.64 -5.62
CA ASN A 59 -14.13 13.09 -4.75
C ASN A 59 -13.57 13.92 -3.59
N PRO A 60 -13.03 15.12 -3.86
CA PRO A 60 -12.49 15.96 -2.80
C PRO A 60 -13.59 16.32 -1.81
N PRO A 61 -13.32 16.27 -0.49
CA PRO A 61 -14.31 16.59 0.53
C PRO A 61 -14.81 18.03 0.34
N THR A 62 -16.14 18.19 0.36
CA THR A 62 -16.81 19.45 0.03
C THR A 62 -16.62 20.54 1.08
N SER A 63 -16.21 20.19 2.31
CA SER A 63 -16.04 21.16 3.40
C SER A 63 -14.66 21.80 3.39
N THR A 64 -14.61 23.12 3.18
CA THR A 64 -13.42 23.98 3.34
C THR A 64 -13.00 24.18 4.80
N THR A 65 -13.82 23.77 5.76
CA THR A 65 -13.36 23.59 7.14
C THR A 65 -12.38 22.42 7.13
N GLY A 66 -11.09 22.74 7.18
CA GLY A 66 -9.99 21.78 7.15
C GLY A 66 -10.12 20.66 8.18
N CYS A 67 -9.20 19.70 8.13
CA CYS A 67 -9.17 18.55 9.03
C CYS A 67 -9.40 18.97 10.49
N LYS A 68 -10.56 18.61 11.08
CA LYS A 68 -10.91 18.96 12.47
C LYS A 68 -9.90 18.45 13.49
N ALA A 69 -9.12 17.44 13.15
CA ALA A 69 -8.02 16.96 13.99
C ALA A 69 -6.92 18.03 14.21
N GLY A 70 -6.74 18.97 13.27
CA GLY A 70 -5.84 20.11 13.45
C GLY A 70 -6.38 21.17 14.43
N GLN A 71 -7.70 21.25 14.62
CA GLN A 71 -8.31 22.20 15.57
C GLN A 71 -8.04 21.85 17.04
N TYR A 72 -7.65 20.60 17.34
CA TYR A 72 -7.28 20.15 18.68
C TYR A 72 -5.76 20.05 18.88
N ARG A 73 -4.96 20.53 17.92
CA ARG A 73 -3.49 20.52 17.99
C ARG A 73 -2.89 21.87 18.37
N GLU A 74 -3.72 22.86 18.69
CA GLU A 74 -3.26 24.04 19.42
C GLU A 74 -3.35 23.77 20.92
N ASP A 75 -2.26 23.22 21.45
CA ASP A 75 -1.67 23.45 22.78
C ASP A 75 -0.19 23.04 22.74
#